data_AF-A0A974BQ50-F1
#
_entry.id   AF-A0A974BQ50-F1
#
_cell.length_a   1.000
_cell.length_b   1.000
_cell.length_c   1.000
_cell.angle_alpha   90.00
_cell.angle_beta   90.00
_cell.angle_gamma   90.00
#
_symmetry.space_group_name_H-M   'P 1'
#
loop_
_entity.id
_entity.type
_entity.pdbx_description
1 polymer ?
#
loop_
_entity_poly.entity_id
_entity_poly.type
_entity_poly.pdbx_seq_one_letter_code
_entity_poly.pdbx_strand_id
1 'polypeptide(L)'
;MKIDILQREKSLEKTIYKEVIRVEKDKVLENERVRLRELFLKARNARQDLEDESKGLTEKIERVDAMKNTWSKEEADLKKTKLQLQQEKSTKENELLELRRQQQQKSVFLSKESRLLSQKAEIERQKKMQLGHELSLFETKILSEKDAIYEKERNIRELQSRVNREERNQETQMRETNVSTKISILDPDMGKEMSPYEAYKRGIIDRSQYIQLQELECDWEEISTMGSSGEISVLLDKKSGKQYSIEDAIRTKKVTKEELQMYRDGKLPISEFALLVAGEKPPSLSIGLIIGPKSPTYTQSRSLFTQSAPKVFHDDTFPIAGIYDKSTDSKCTIRSALTRKILDAETGQKMLEAQAATGGIIHIMSKERYSVHKAIERGLIDSSNTQSLLHAQKAFTEAVQKNLMPKEKALPYLIVQHLTGGLIDTKQTGRIPVSEAVEQGLVSKELADQIQDEAHYKKDLVDPVTKEKIDYKEAISRCQKDPGSGLLLLEASPDAYQPSCLSPSKPHPFPDNL
;
A
#
# COMPACT_ATOMS: atom_id res chain seq x y z
N MET A 1 72.47 -112.74 144.75
CA MET A 1 72.80 -114.15 145.00
C MET A 1 72.92 -114.88 143.67
N LYS A 2 74.03 -115.61 143.45
CA LYS A 2 74.37 -116.60 142.39
C LYS A 2 74.34 -116.10 140.91
N ILE A 3 75.47 -115.92 140.20
CA ILE A 3 76.44 -116.92 139.64
C ILE A 3 75.69 -117.87 138.66
N ASP A 4 75.97 -117.97 137.34
CA ASP A 4 77.28 -118.15 136.67
C ASP A 4 77.26 -118.04 135.11
N ILE A 5 78.47 -117.81 134.56
CA ILE A 5 79.10 -118.33 133.30
C ILE A 5 78.66 -117.81 131.90
N LEU A 6 79.53 -116.94 131.37
CA LEU A 6 80.27 -116.94 130.09
C LEU A 6 79.67 -117.56 128.80
N GLN A 7 79.62 -116.75 127.73
CA GLN A 7 80.32 -117.03 126.45
C GLN A 7 80.45 -115.76 125.59
N ARG A 8 81.66 -115.49 125.08
CA ARG A 8 81.99 -114.50 124.05
C ARG A 8 81.94 -115.18 122.68
N GLU A 9 81.39 -114.54 121.65
CA GLU A 9 82.11 -114.34 120.37
C GLU A 9 81.38 -113.39 119.36
N LYS A 10 82.17 -112.41 118.92
CA LYS A 10 82.29 -111.78 117.58
C LYS A 10 81.08 -111.14 116.88
N SER A 11 81.10 -109.80 116.92
CA SER A 11 80.49 -108.88 115.96
C SER A 11 81.02 -109.09 114.52
N LEU A 12 80.14 -109.43 113.58
CA LEU A 12 80.41 -109.37 112.14
C LEU A 12 79.89 -108.03 111.60
N GLU A 13 80.77 -107.04 111.53
CA GLU A 13 80.59 -105.84 110.70
C GLU A 13 80.53 -106.25 109.21
N LYS A 14 79.42 -105.95 108.54
CA LYS A 14 79.32 -106.07 107.08
C LYS A 14 79.75 -104.74 106.45
N THR A 15 80.96 -104.69 105.95
CA THR A 15 81.51 -103.56 105.20
C THR A 15 80.84 -103.47 103.83
N ILE A 16 80.10 -102.39 103.57
CA ILE A 16 79.53 -102.06 102.26
C ILE A 16 80.62 -101.38 101.42
N TYR A 17 81.09 -102.05 100.36
CA TYR A 17 81.97 -101.43 99.37
C TYR A 17 81.13 -100.55 98.43
N LYS A 18 81.35 -99.24 98.46
CA LYS A 18 80.80 -98.28 97.50
C LYS A 18 81.85 -98.00 96.43
N GLU A 19 81.69 -98.60 95.26
CA GLU A 19 82.53 -98.29 94.10
C GLU A 19 82.11 -96.93 93.52
N VAL A 20 82.88 -95.90 93.84
CA VAL A 20 82.73 -94.57 93.23
C VAL A 20 83.47 -94.62 91.90
N ILE A 21 82.77 -94.98 90.82
CA ILE A 21 83.31 -94.87 89.46
C ILE A 21 83.50 -93.38 89.16
N ARG A 22 84.75 -92.92 89.24
CA ARG A 22 85.12 -91.57 88.85
C ARG A 22 85.25 -91.55 87.33
N VAL A 23 84.19 -91.12 86.64
CA VAL A 23 84.22 -90.95 85.18
C VAL A 23 85.09 -89.73 84.87
N GLU A 24 86.35 -89.97 84.55
CA GLU A 24 87.27 -88.93 84.10
C GLU A 24 86.91 -88.56 82.66
N LYS A 25 86.43 -87.34 82.45
CA LYS A 25 86.06 -86.86 81.12
C LYS A 25 87.33 -86.68 80.32
N ASP A 26 87.45 -87.41 79.21
CA ASP A 26 88.56 -87.23 78.28
C ASP A 26 88.56 -85.80 77.73
N LYS A 27 89.62 -85.07 78.07
CA LYS A 27 89.81 -83.66 77.73
C LYS A 27 89.93 -83.46 76.21
N VAL A 28 90.40 -84.48 75.48
CA VAL A 28 90.49 -84.46 74.01
C VAL A 28 89.08 -84.51 73.40
N LEU A 29 88.24 -85.45 73.86
CA LEU A 29 86.85 -85.56 73.38
C LEU A 29 85.99 -84.34 73.72
N GLU A 30 86.22 -83.71 74.88
CA GLU A 30 85.53 -82.48 75.27
C GLU A 30 85.91 -81.32 74.34
N ASN A 31 87.20 -81.15 74.04
CA ASN A 31 87.68 -80.14 73.10
C ASN A 31 87.18 -80.40 71.67
N GLU A 32 87.16 -81.66 71.22
CA GLU A 32 86.57 -82.04 69.93
C GLU A 32 85.07 -81.75 69.88
N ARG A 33 84.33 -82.02 70.96
CA ARG A 33 82.90 -81.70 71.05
C ARG A 33 82.64 -80.21 70.97
N VAL A 34 83.44 -79.38 71.63
CA VAL A 34 83.33 -77.91 71.55
C VAL A 34 83.66 -77.44 70.13
N ARG A 35 84.74 -77.94 69.53
CA ARG A 35 85.11 -77.63 68.14
C ARG A 35 83.99 -78.00 67.15
N LEU A 36 83.39 -79.18 67.30
CA LEU A 36 82.27 -79.62 66.45
C LEU A 36 81.01 -78.77 66.67
N ARG A 37 80.74 -78.32 67.92
CA ARG A 37 79.63 -77.39 68.21
C ARG A 37 79.85 -76.03 67.58
N GLU A 38 81.05 -75.48 67.65
CA GLU A 38 81.40 -74.21 67.00
C GLU A 38 81.29 -74.31 65.48
N LEU A 39 81.79 -75.39 64.89
CA LEU A 39 81.64 -75.65 63.44
C LEU A 39 80.17 -75.80 63.04
N PHE A 40 79.36 -76.51 63.84
CA PHE A 40 77.93 -76.65 63.61
C PHE A 40 77.20 -75.30 63.69
N LEU A 41 77.47 -74.49 64.73
CA LEU A 41 76.89 -73.16 64.88
C LEU A 41 77.27 -72.23 63.71
N LYS A 42 78.54 -72.26 63.30
CA LYS A 42 79.02 -71.52 62.14
C LYS A 42 78.32 -71.94 60.85
N ALA A 43 78.16 -73.24 60.62
CA ALA A 43 77.44 -73.79 59.46
C ALA A 43 75.94 -73.45 59.50
N ARG A 44 75.31 -73.48 60.69
CA ARG A 44 73.91 -73.09 60.88
C ARG A 44 73.67 -71.62 60.57
N ASN A 45 74.54 -70.73 61.07
CA ASN A 45 74.42 -69.29 60.81
C ASN A 45 74.65 -68.99 59.32
N ALA A 46 75.70 -69.57 58.71
CA ALA A 46 75.93 -69.41 57.27
C ALA A 46 74.76 -69.93 56.42
N ARG A 47 74.11 -71.02 56.83
CA ARG A 47 72.89 -71.52 56.19
C ARG A 47 71.72 -70.55 56.37
N GLN A 48 71.55 -69.96 57.55
CA GLN A 48 70.51 -68.95 57.80
C GLN A 48 70.71 -67.71 56.93
N ASP A 49 71.95 -67.20 56.84
CA ASP A 49 72.28 -66.05 56.00
C ASP A 49 71.95 -66.33 54.52
N LEU A 50 72.30 -67.52 54.01
CA LEU A 50 71.96 -67.96 52.66
C LEU A 50 70.44 -68.15 52.46
N GLU A 51 69.72 -68.65 53.47
CA GLU A 51 68.25 -68.79 53.42
C GLU A 51 67.57 -67.41 53.36
N ASP A 52 68.09 -66.42 54.10
CA ASP A 52 67.55 -65.06 54.10
C ASP A 52 67.92 -64.28 52.82
N GLU A 53 69.13 -64.50 52.26
CA GLU A 53 69.48 -64.03 50.92
C GLU A 53 68.58 -64.64 49.84
N SER A 54 68.31 -65.95 49.93
CA SER A 54 67.41 -66.65 49.00
C SER A 54 66.00 -66.07 49.06
N LYS A 55 65.44 -65.86 50.25
CA LYS A 55 64.13 -65.19 50.42
C LYS A 55 64.15 -63.78 49.83
N GLY A 56 65.19 -63.01 50.10
CA GLY A 56 65.33 -61.65 49.56
C GLY A 56 65.40 -61.62 48.03
N LEU A 57 66.01 -62.63 47.41
CA LEU A 57 65.99 -62.81 45.96
C LEU A 57 64.61 -63.24 45.45
N THR A 58 63.92 -64.15 46.15
CA THR A 58 62.55 -64.56 45.81
C THR A 58 61.59 -63.37 45.80
N GLU A 59 61.61 -62.52 46.82
CA GLU A 59 60.77 -61.32 46.87
C GLU A 59 61.11 -60.32 45.75
N LYS A 60 62.39 -60.19 45.37
CA LYS A 60 62.78 -59.35 44.22
C LYS A 60 62.22 -59.91 42.91
N ILE A 61 62.26 -61.23 42.72
CA ILE A 61 61.68 -61.90 41.55
C ILE A 61 60.17 -61.65 41.51
N GLU A 62 59.46 -61.87 42.63
CA GLU A 62 58.02 -61.63 42.72
C GLU A 62 57.63 -60.17 42.40
N ARG A 63 58.41 -59.18 42.88
CA ARG A 63 58.20 -57.77 42.53
C ARG A 63 58.40 -57.50 41.04
N VAL A 64 59.43 -58.08 40.43
CA VAL A 64 59.69 -57.94 38.99
C VAL A 64 58.58 -58.61 38.18
N ASP A 65 58.11 -59.79 38.58
CA ASP A 65 57.03 -60.50 37.91
C ASP A 65 55.69 -59.75 38.05
N ALA A 66 55.41 -59.17 39.21
CA ALA A 66 54.24 -58.29 39.40
C ALA A 66 54.29 -57.09 38.45
N MET A 67 55.45 -56.43 38.35
CA MET A 67 55.64 -55.27 37.47
C MET A 67 55.60 -55.65 35.97
N LYS A 68 56.09 -56.83 35.61
CA LYS A 68 55.96 -57.39 34.25
C LYS A 68 54.49 -57.61 33.89
N ASN A 69 53.70 -58.13 34.82
CA ASN A 69 52.28 -58.37 34.61
C ASN A 69 51.48 -57.06 34.49
N THR A 70 51.81 -56.02 35.27
CA THR A 70 51.18 -54.70 35.10
C THR A 70 51.56 -54.08 33.76
N TRP A 71 52.83 -54.12 33.39
CA TRP A 71 53.29 -53.58 32.11
C TRP A 71 52.67 -54.32 30.91
N SER A 72 52.51 -55.64 31.00
CA SER A 72 51.84 -56.43 29.95
C SER A 72 50.36 -56.07 29.79
N LYS A 73 49.65 -55.78 30.90
CA LYS A 73 48.27 -55.30 30.86
C LYS A 73 48.18 -53.92 30.22
N GLU A 74 49.03 -52.99 30.65
CA GLU A 74 49.10 -51.64 30.08
C GLU A 74 49.42 -51.69 28.58
N GLU A 75 50.34 -52.55 28.15
CA GLU A 75 50.66 -52.73 26.73
C GLU A 75 49.46 -53.27 25.93
N ALA A 76 48.69 -54.21 26.50
CA ALA A 76 47.49 -54.74 25.88
C ALA A 76 46.40 -53.66 25.75
N ASP A 77 46.19 -52.85 26.79
CA ASP A 77 45.24 -51.74 26.79
C ASP A 77 45.64 -50.64 25.81
N LEU A 78 46.93 -50.30 25.73
CA LEU A 78 47.47 -49.37 24.74
C LEU A 78 47.30 -49.89 23.30
N LYS A 79 47.49 -51.19 23.06
CA LYS A 79 47.23 -51.80 21.74
C LYS A 79 45.75 -51.72 21.37
N LYS A 80 44.86 -52.00 22.33
CA LYS A 80 43.41 -51.93 22.13
C LYS A 80 42.95 -50.51 21.80
N THR A 81 43.39 -49.53 22.59
CA THR A 81 43.07 -48.10 22.37
C THR A 81 43.62 -47.58 21.05
N LYS A 82 44.85 -47.96 20.68
CA LYS A 82 45.44 -47.62 19.36
C LYS A 82 44.58 -48.15 18.22
N LEU A 83 44.13 -49.40 18.29
CA LEU A 83 43.28 -50.00 17.25
C LEU A 83 41.95 -49.26 17.14
N GLN A 84 41.33 -48.94 18.28
CA GLN A 84 40.09 -48.18 18.31
C GLN A 84 40.25 -46.79 17.67
N LEU A 85 41.29 -46.04 18.06
CA LEU A 85 41.58 -44.73 17.47
C LEU A 85 41.88 -44.81 15.98
N GLN A 86 42.52 -45.89 15.51
CA GLN A 86 42.77 -46.10 14.09
C GLN A 86 41.47 -46.37 13.32
N GLN A 87 40.53 -47.09 13.92
CA GLN A 87 39.19 -47.29 13.35
C GLN A 87 38.38 -45.99 13.34
N GLU A 88 38.39 -45.22 14.43
CA GLU A 88 37.71 -43.91 14.48
C GLU A 88 38.32 -42.92 13.49
N LYS A 89 39.64 -42.96 13.29
CA LYS A 89 40.31 -42.16 12.26
C LYS A 89 39.81 -42.53 10.87
N SER A 90 39.75 -43.81 10.54
CA SER A 90 39.31 -44.25 9.20
C SER A 90 37.85 -43.94 8.94
N THR A 91 36.98 -44.03 9.95
CA THR A 91 35.57 -43.62 9.81
C THR A 91 35.46 -42.11 9.56
N LYS A 92 36.22 -41.29 10.30
CA LYS A 92 36.24 -39.83 10.10
C LYS A 92 36.79 -39.43 8.73
N GLU A 93 37.81 -40.12 8.23
CA GLU A 93 38.35 -39.90 6.88
C GLU A 93 37.30 -40.20 5.80
N ASN A 94 36.53 -41.28 5.96
CA ASN A 94 35.44 -41.62 5.05
C ASN A 94 34.29 -40.59 5.09
N GLU A 95 33.90 -40.13 6.29
CA GLU A 95 32.91 -39.05 6.46
C GLU A 95 33.36 -37.76 5.76
N LEU A 96 34.64 -37.39 5.89
CA LEU A 96 35.19 -36.20 5.24
C LEU A 96 35.16 -36.31 3.72
N LEU A 97 35.51 -37.47 3.16
CA LEU A 97 35.44 -37.73 1.73
C LEU A 97 34.00 -37.60 1.19
N GLU A 98 33.02 -38.14 1.92
CA GLU A 98 31.61 -38.05 1.53
C GLU A 98 31.10 -36.61 1.60
N LEU A 99 31.43 -35.86 2.65
CA LEU A 99 31.09 -34.43 2.75
C LEU A 99 31.72 -33.62 1.62
N ARG A 100 32.96 -33.92 1.23
CA ARG A 100 33.63 -33.27 0.10
C ARG A 100 32.94 -33.57 -1.22
N ARG A 101 32.48 -34.81 -1.42
CA ARG A 101 31.68 -35.21 -2.59
C ARG A 101 30.36 -34.45 -2.64
N GLN A 102 29.66 -34.33 -1.50
CA GLN A 102 28.42 -33.55 -1.41
C GLN A 102 28.65 -32.06 -1.68
N GLN A 103 29.75 -31.49 -1.18
CA GLN A 103 30.12 -30.10 -1.45
C GLN A 103 30.36 -29.87 -2.94
N GLN A 104 31.09 -30.76 -3.62
CA GLN A 104 31.32 -30.69 -5.06
C GLN A 104 30.01 -30.80 -5.84
N GLN A 105 29.12 -31.73 -5.48
CA GLN A 105 27.81 -31.86 -6.12
C GLN A 105 26.96 -30.60 -5.98
N LYS A 106 26.87 -30.03 -4.76
CA LYS A 106 26.16 -28.77 -4.51
C LYS A 106 26.76 -27.62 -5.32
N SER A 107 28.09 -27.53 -5.41
CA SER A 107 28.77 -26.51 -6.21
C SER A 107 28.44 -26.61 -7.70
N VAL A 108 28.42 -27.83 -8.25
CA VAL A 108 28.06 -28.05 -9.66
C VAL A 108 26.59 -27.71 -9.91
N PHE A 109 25.70 -28.10 -8.98
CA PHE A 109 24.28 -27.76 -9.06
C PHE A 109 24.05 -26.24 -9.06
N LEU A 110 24.63 -25.52 -8.10
CA LEU A 110 24.55 -24.06 -8.02
C LEU A 110 25.13 -23.38 -9.26
N SER A 111 26.25 -23.87 -9.80
CA SER A 111 26.83 -23.35 -11.04
C SER A 111 25.88 -23.54 -12.23
N LYS A 112 25.22 -24.70 -12.34
CA LYS A 112 24.23 -24.96 -13.39
C LYS A 112 23.00 -24.06 -13.24
N GLU A 113 22.50 -23.88 -12.03
CA GLU A 113 21.38 -23.00 -11.72
C GLU A 113 21.70 -21.54 -12.08
N SER A 114 22.88 -21.05 -11.69
CA SER A 114 23.35 -19.72 -12.06
C SER A 114 23.44 -19.53 -13.57
N ARG A 115 23.92 -20.54 -14.31
CA ARG A 115 23.98 -20.49 -15.78
C ARG A 115 22.58 -20.41 -16.41
N LEU A 116 21.61 -21.16 -15.89
CA LEU A 116 20.22 -21.11 -16.36
C LEU A 116 19.57 -19.75 -16.07
N LEU A 117 19.80 -19.19 -14.87
CA LEU A 117 19.32 -17.86 -14.53
C LEU A 117 19.90 -16.79 -15.44
N SER A 118 21.22 -16.85 -15.71
CA SER A 118 21.87 -15.93 -16.65
C SER A 118 21.31 -16.06 -18.07
N GLN A 119 21.05 -17.28 -18.54
CA GLN A 119 20.45 -17.51 -19.85
C GLN A 119 19.01 -16.95 -19.92
N LYS A 120 18.22 -17.16 -18.86
CA LYS A 120 16.86 -16.62 -18.75
C LYS A 120 16.87 -15.09 -18.77
N ALA A 121 17.77 -14.47 -18.01
CA ALA A 121 17.92 -13.02 -17.97
C ALA A 121 18.28 -12.44 -19.34
N GLU A 122 19.15 -13.11 -20.11
CA GLU A 122 19.50 -12.68 -21.47
C GLU A 122 18.30 -12.79 -22.43
N ILE A 123 17.54 -13.89 -22.37
CA ILE A 123 16.31 -14.04 -23.17
C ILE A 123 15.29 -12.96 -22.82
N GLU A 124 15.09 -12.66 -21.54
CA GLU A 124 14.19 -11.58 -21.11
C GLU A 124 14.67 -10.21 -21.59
N ARG A 125 15.99 -9.95 -21.57
CA ARG A 125 16.59 -8.73 -22.09
C ARG A 125 16.34 -8.57 -23.59
N GLN A 126 16.52 -9.64 -24.36
CA GLN A 126 16.25 -9.66 -25.80
C GLN A 126 14.77 -9.42 -26.10
N LYS A 127 13.86 -10.09 -25.38
CA LYS A 127 12.41 -9.86 -25.51
C LYS A 127 12.03 -8.41 -25.21
N LYS A 128 12.60 -7.83 -24.14
CA LYS A 128 12.36 -6.43 -23.78
C LYS A 128 12.86 -5.47 -24.86
N MET A 129 14.00 -5.77 -25.48
CA MET A 129 14.54 -4.99 -26.60
C MET A 129 13.62 -5.08 -27.84
N GLN A 130 13.11 -6.27 -28.17
CA GLN A 130 12.17 -6.47 -29.27
C GLN A 130 10.86 -5.69 -29.04
N LEU A 131 10.24 -5.86 -27.86
CA LEU A 131 9.05 -5.09 -27.47
C LEU A 131 9.29 -3.58 -27.51
N GLY A 132 10.45 -3.13 -27.04
CA GLY A 132 10.84 -1.71 -27.11
C GLY A 132 10.94 -1.20 -28.55
N HIS A 133 11.46 -2.01 -29.47
CA HIS A 133 11.51 -1.67 -30.89
C HIS A 133 10.12 -1.60 -31.51
N GLU A 134 9.25 -2.58 -31.24
CA GLU A 134 7.85 -2.56 -31.72
C GLU A 134 7.07 -1.35 -31.18
N LEU A 135 7.25 -1.01 -29.90
CA LEU A 135 6.63 0.18 -29.31
C LEU A 135 7.10 1.47 -30.00
N SER A 136 8.39 1.59 -30.30
CA SER A 136 8.92 2.75 -31.03
C SER A 136 8.33 2.83 -32.45
N LEU A 137 8.18 1.69 -33.14
CA LEU A 137 7.51 1.66 -34.44
C LEU A 137 6.04 2.09 -34.33
N PHE A 138 5.30 1.61 -33.33
CA PHE A 138 3.92 2.06 -33.11
C PHE A 138 3.84 3.55 -32.78
N GLU A 139 4.75 4.07 -31.97
CA GLU A 139 4.81 5.48 -31.63
C GLU A 139 5.02 6.35 -32.88
N THR A 140 5.98 6.00 -33.74
CA THR A 140 6.18 6.72 -35.00
C THR A 140 4.97 6.66 -35.92
N LYS A 141 4.28 5.51 -35.97
CA LYS A 141 3.06 5.35 -36.77
C LYS A 141 1.91 6.20 -36.23
N ILE A 142 1.72 6.24 -34.91
CA ILE A 142 0.72 7.09 -34.25
C ILE A 142 0.99 8.57 -34.53
N LEU A 143 2.26 9.00 -34.47
CA LEU A 143 2.64 10.37 -34.81
C LEU A 143 2.30 10.70 -36.27
N SER A 144 2.62 9.81 -37.22
CA SER A 144 2.28 10.03 -38.63
C SER A 144 0.77 10.10 -38.88
N GLU A 145 -0.03 9.28 -38.20
CA GLU A 145 -1.49 9.31 -38.31
C GLU A 145 -2.07 10.59 -37.69
N LYS A 146 -1.49 11.04 -36.57
CA LYS A 146 -1.84 12.31 -35.93
C LYS A 146 -1.58 13.50 -36.86
N ASP A 147 -0.45 13.51 -37.56
CA ASP A 147 -0.15 14.55 -38.55
C ASP A 147 -1.16 14.53 -39.72
N ALA A 148 -1.51 13.33 -40.22
CA ALA A 148 -2.53 13.17 -41.25
C ALA A 148 -3.92 13.65 -40.78
N ILE A 149 -4.27 13.44 -39.51
CA ILE A 149 -5.50 13.96 -38.91
C ILE A 149 -5.47 15.49 -38.89
N TYR A 150 -4.36 16.12 -38.48
CA TYR A 150 -4.25 17.57 -38.48
C TYR A 150 -4.39 18.18 -39.87
N GLU A 151 -3.83 17.54 -40.90
CA GLU A 151 -4.02 17.97 -42.29
C GLU A 151 -5.50 17.87 -42.72
N LYS A 152 -6.18 16.77 -42.37
CA LYS A 152 -7.61 16.61 -42.64
C LYS A 152 -8.45 17.65 -41.92
N GLU A 153 -8.17 17.94 -40.65
CA GLU A 153 -8.86 18.99 -39.88
C GLU A 153 -8.63 20.38 -40.48
N ARG A 154 -7.43 20.65 -41.01
CA ARG A 154 -7.15 21.90 -41.74
C ARG A 154 -8.02 22.00 -42.99
N ASN A 155 -8.12 20.93 -43.78
CA ASN A 155 -8.96 20.90 -44.99
C ASN A 155 -10.44 21.06 -44.66
N ILE A 156 -10.93 20.42 -43.59
CA ILE A 156 -12.31 20.57 -43.11
C ILE A 156 -12.59 22.04 -42.75
N ARG A 157 -11.70 22.69 -42.00
CA ARG A 157 -11.85 24.12 -41.66
C ARG A 157 -11.89 25.01 -42.90
N GLU A 158 -11.06 24.73 -43.89
CA GLU A 158 -11.06 25.49 -45.14
C GLU A 158 -12.38 25.30 -45.92
N LEU A 159 -12.87 24.06 -46.03
CA LEU A 159 -14.15 23.75 -46.66
C LEU A 159 -15.32 24.42 -45.93
N GLN A 160 -15.34 24.38 -44.59
CA GLN A 160 -16.35 25.07 -43.78
C GLN A 160 -16.35 26.58 -44.03
N SER A 161 -15.17 27.20 -44.16
CA SER A 161 -15.08 28.62 -44.50
C SER A 161 -15.63 28.93 -45.89
N ARG A 162 -15.47 28.02 -46.85
CA ARG A 162 -16.04 28.15 -48.20
C ARG A 162 -17.56 28.04 -48.15
N VAL A 163 -18.08 27.03 -47.46
CA VAL A 163 -19.52 26.84 -47.26
C VAL A 163 -20.14 28.06 -46.58
N ASN A 164 -19.59 28.54 -45.47
CA ASN A 164 -20.12 29.74 -44.78
C ASN A 164 -20.06 31.02 -45.65
N ARG A 165 -19.15 31.08 -46.64
CA ARG A 165 -19.11 32.20 -47.59
C ARG A 165 -20.21 32.07 -48.62
N GLU A 166 -20.46 30.85 -49.08
CA GLU A 166 -21.52 30.53 -50.04
C GLU A 166 -22.91 30.68 -49.42
N GLU A 167 -23.11 30.23 -48.17
CA GLU A 167 -24.33 30.47 -47.39
C GLU A 167 -24.60 31.97 -47.23
N ARG A 168 -23.61 32.77 -46.82
CA ARG A 168 -23.77 34.23 -46.75
C ARG A 168 -24.12 34.85 -48.11
N ASN A 169 -23.55 34.34 -49.21
CA ASN A 169 -23.90 34.82 -50.54
C ASN A 169 -25.34 34.43 -50.93
N GLN A 170 -25.84 33.26 -50.53
CA GLN A 170 -27.23 32.82 -50.74
C GLN A 170 -28.21 33.59 -49.84
N GLU A 171 -27.87 33.82 -48.57
CA GLU A 171 -28.66 34.67 -47.67
C GLU A 171 -28.80 36.10 -48.21
N THR A 172 -27.75 36.67 -48.82
CA THR A 172 -27.88 37.99 -49.47
C THR A 172 -28.80 38.00 -50.70
N GLN A 173 -29.14 36.83 -51.26
CA GLN A 173 -30.07 36.69 -52.38
C GLN A 173 -31.52 36.44 -51.94
N MET A 174 -31.77 36.12 -50.67
CA MET A 174 -33.11 35.92 -50.10
C MET A 174 -33.41 37.04 -49.09
N ARG A 175 -34.24 38.02 -49.47
CA ARG A 175 -34.76 39.04 -48.54
C ARG A 175 -36.15 38.62 -48.08
N GLU A 176 -36.25 38.25 -46.82
CA GLU A 176 -37.53 38.00 -46.14
C GLU A 176 -37.83 39.16 -45.19
N THR A 177 -38.88 39.92 -45.47
CA THR A 177 -39.35 40.99 -44.57
C THR A 177 -40.71 40.61 -43.99
N ASN A 178 -40.70 40.14 -42.74
CA ASN A 178 -41.89 39.82 -41.98
C ASN A 178 -42.43 41.09 -41.32
N VAL A 179 -43.66 41.52 -41.66
CA VAL A 179 -44.33 42.65 -41.00
C VAL A 179 -45.74 42.22 -40.58
N SER A 180 -45.93 42.12 -39.27
CA SER A 180 -47.20 41.78 -38.61
C SER A 180 -47.89 43.05 -38.12
N THR A 181 -49.14 43.28 -38.53
CA THR A 181 -49.98 44.34 -37.96
C THR A 181 -50.80 43.77 -36.81
N LYS A 182 -50.31 43.97 -35.59
CA LYS A 182 -50.98 43.56 -34.35
C LYS A 182 -51.73 44.74 -33.74
N ILE A 183 -53.00 44.57 -33.42
CA ILE A 183 -53.84 45.63 -32.88
C ILE A 183 -53.89 45.47 -31.36
N SER A 184 -53.46 46.48 -30.61
CA SER A 184 -53.59 46.53 -29.16
C SER A 184 -54.53 47.66 -28.74
N ILE A 185 -55.33 47.40 -27.71
CA ILE A 185 -56.26 48.38 -27.14
C ILE A 185 -55.69 48.80 -25.79
N LEU A 186 -55.64 50.10 -25.53
CA LEU A 186 -55.14 50.66 -24.28
C LEU A 186 -56.27 50.70 -23.25
N ASP A 187 -56.05 50.08 -22.09
CA ASP A 187 -56.94 50.19 -20.95
C ASP A 187 -56.98 51.65 -20.45
N PRO A 188 -58.14 52.33 -20.44
CA PRO A 188 -58.24 53.74 -20.06
C PRO A 188 -57.79 54.03 -18.61
N ASP A 189 -57.94 53.06 -17.71
CA ASP A 189 -57.71 53.26 -16.28
C ASP A 189 -56.30 52.83 -15.84
N MET A 190 -55.71 51.86 -16.54
CA MET A 190 -54.39 51.30 -16.21
C MET A 190 -53.29 51.68 -17.20
N GLY A 191 -53.63 52.27 -18.35
CA GLY A 191 -52.70 52.61 -19.43
C GLY A 191 -51.96 51.39 -20.02
N LYS A 192 -52.42 50.18 -19.72
CA LYS A 192 -51.79 48.93 -20.10
C LYS A 192 -52.37 48.46 -21.43
N GLU A 193 -51.50 48.13 -22.37
CA GLU A 193 -51.93 47.49 -23.61
C GLU A 193 -52.50 46.11 -23.33
N MET A 194 -53.65 45.83 -23.94
CA MET A 194 -54.34 44.56 -23.86
C MET A 194 -54.85 44.14 -25.23
N SER A 195 -55.02 42.83 -25.43
CA SER A 195 -55.50 42.32 -26.70
C SER A 195 -56.96 42.71 -26.96
N PRO A 196 -57.41 42.80 -28.22
CA PRO A 196 -58.82 43.04 -28.55
C PRO A 196 -59.76 42.04 -27.85
N TYR A 197 -59.32 40.79 -27.70
CA TYR A 197 -60.06 39.76 -26.98
C TYR A 197 -60.19 40.03 -25.48
N GLU A 198 -59.12 40.47 -24.84
CA GLU A 198 -59.16 40.86 -23.43
C GLU A 198 -60.04 42.09 -23.22
N ALA A 199 -60.00 43.06 -24.13
CA ALA A 199 -60.83 44.25 -24.07
C ALA A 199 -62.32 43.91 -24.24
N TYR A 200 -62.66 42.98 -25.15
CA TYR A 200 -64.02 42.46 -25.30
C TYR A 200 -64.51 41.76 -24.03
N LYS A 201 -63.65 40.92 -23.45
CA LYS A 201 -63.98 40.19 -22.21
C LYS A 201 -64.19 41.11 -21.01
N ARG A 202 -63.52 42.27 -20.99
CA ARG A 202 -63.71 43.33 -19.97
C ARG A 202 -64.87 44.28 -20.29
N GLY A 203 -65.52 44.13 -21.44
CA GLY A 203 -66.63 44.99 -21.87
C GLY A 203 -66.20 46.39 -22.34
N ILE A 204 -64.91 46.58 -22.62
CA ILE A 204 -64.34 47.86 -23.12
C ILE A 204 -64.71 48.06 -24.59
N ILE A 205 -64.84 46.97 -25.35
CA ILE A 205 -65.33 46.97 -26.73
C ILE A 205 -66.51 46.00 -26.86
N ASP A 206 -67.43 46.31 -27.76
CA ASP A 206 -68.55 45.42 -28.06
C ASP A 206 -68.14 44.26 -28.99
N ARG A 207 -69.06 43.28 -29.14
CA ARG A 207 -68.80 42.10 -29.97
C ARG A 207 -68.56 42.44 -31.45
N SER A 208 -69.19 43.49 -31.96
CA SER A 208 -69.03 43.91 -33.36
C SER A 208 -67.69 44.58 -33.59
N GLN A 209 -67.25 45.42 -32.65
CA GLN A 209 -65.96 46.09 -32.63
C GLN A 209 -64.84 45.07 -32.46
N TYR A 210 -65.01 44.07 -31.60
CA TYR A 210 -64.05 42.96 -31.47
C TYR A 210 -63.86 42.19 -32.78
N ILE A 211 -64.95 41.81 -33.46
CA ILE A 211 -64.88 41.08 -34.73
C ILE A 211 -64.18 41.94 -35.80
N GLN A 212 -64.47 43.24 -35.87
CA GLN A 212 -63.80 44.16 -36.80
C GLN A 212 -62.30 44.28 -36.50
N LEU A 213 -61.89 44.38 -35.24
CA LEU A 213 -60.46 44.46 -34.89
C LEU A 213 -59.73 43.15 -35.18
N GLN A 214 -60.38 41.99 -34.97
CA GLN A 214 -59.84 40.67 -35.30
C GLN A 214 -59.72 40.46 -36.83
N GLU A 215 -60.60 41.07 -37.62
CA GLU A 215 -60.54 41.05 -39.09
C GLU A 215 -59.38 41.90 -39.63
N LEU A 216 -59.00 42.97 -38.90
CA LEU A 216 -57.91 43.86 -39.28
C LEU A 216 -56.51 43.38 -38.84
N GLU A 217 -56.42 42.39 -37.94
CA GLU A 217 -55.16 41.71 -37.64
C GLU A 217 -54.77 40.77 -38.79
N CYS A 218 -53.76 41.18 -39.56
CA CYS A 218 -53.18 40.40 -40.64
C CYS A 218 -51.66 40.26 -40.46
N ASP A 219 -51.16 39.08 -40.84
CA ASP A 219 -49.73 38.76 -40.92
C ASP A 219 -49.37 38.54 -42.39
N TRP A 220 -48.81 39.58 -43.01
CA TRP A 220 -48.32 39.54 -44.38
C TRP A 220 -46.80 39.37 -44.39
N GLU A 221 -46.31 38.48 -45.24
CA GLU A 221 -44.89 38.21 -45.43
C GLU A 221 -44.53 38.47 -46.89
N GLU A 222 -43.59 39.39 -47.14
CA GLU A 222 -43.00 39.56 -48.47
C GLU A 222 -41.79 38.64 -48.61
N ILE A 223 -41.83 37.79 -49.63
CA ILE A 223 -40.74 36.91 -50.01
C ILE A 223 -40.22 37.40 -51.36
N SER A 224 -39.02 37.94 -51.37
CA SER A 224 -38.31 38.33 -52.60
C SER A 224 -37.25 37.30 -52.92
N THR A 225 -37.43 36.58 -54.04
CA THR A 225 -36.46 35.60 -54.53
C THR A 225 -35.85 36.07 -55.84
N MET A 226 -34.53 36.01 -55.95
CA MET A 226 -33.82 36.30 -57.21
C MET A 226 -33.90 35.09 -58.14
N GLY A 227 -34.75 35.18 -59.17
CA GLY A 227 -34.86 34.17 -60.22
C GLY A 227 -34.02 34.50 -61.46
N SER A 228 -33.90 33.55 -62.38
CA SER A 228 -33.15 33.69 -63.65
C SER A 228 -33.67 34.80 -64.59
N SER A 229 -34.85 35.40 -64.31
CA SER A 229 -35.43 36.50 -65.09
C SER A 229 -35.63 37.81 -64.30
N GLY A 230 -35.08 37.93 -63.09
CA GLY A 230 -35.25 39.10 -62.22
C GLY A 230 -35.70 38.77 -60.79
N GLU A 231 -35.86 39.80 -59.96
CA GLU A 231 -36.43 39.67 -58.60
C GLU A 231 -37.93 39.35 -58.71
N ILE A 232 -38.36 38.25 -58.10
CA ILE A 232 -39.75 37.84 -58.00
C ILE A 232 -40.21 38.14 -56.58
N SER A 233 -41.14 39.10 -56.42
CA SER A 233 -41.66 39.51 -55.12
C SER A 233 -43.08 38.99 -54.91
N VAL A 234 -43.27 38.13 -53.90
CA VAL A 234 -44.57 37.51 -53.59
C VAL A 234 -45.00 37.92 -52.18
N LEU A 235 -46.26 38.35 -52.04
CA LEU A 235 -46.90 38.58 -50.75
C LEU A 235 -47.65 37.32 -50.31
N LEU A 236 -47.32 36.81 -49.13
CA LEU A 236 -47.96 35.68 -48.49
C LEU A 236 -48.84 36.16 -47.33
N ASP A 237 -50.11 35.81 -47.35
CA ASP A 237 -50.99 35.93 -46.17
C ASP A 237 -50.81 34.69 -45.30
N LYS A 238 -50.22 34.82 -44.10
CA LYS A 238 -49.96 33.69 -43.19
C LYS A 238 -51.23 33.09 -42.59
N LYS A 239 -52.34 33.84 -42.58
CA LYS A 239 -53.63 33.39 -42.00
C LYS A 239 -54.40 32.50 -42.98
N SER A 240 -54.36 32.82 -44.27
CA SER A 240 -55.03 32.03 -45.32
C SER A 240 -54.11 31.13 -46.13
N GLY A 241 -52.79 31.32 -46.05
CA GLY A 241 -51.79 30.62 -46.85
C GLY A 241 -51.78 31.02 -48.33
N LYS A 242 -52.51 32.07 -48.72
CA LYS A 242 -52.59 32.52 -50.11
C LYS A 242 -51.38 33.36 -50.48
N GLN A 243 -50.88 33.15 -51.70
CA GLN A 243 -49.76 33.87 -52.27
C GLN A 243 -50.24 34.78 -53.40
N TYR A 244 -49.71 35.99 -53.43
CA TYR A 244 -50.04 36.99 -54.42
C TYR A 244 -48.75 37.56 -55.03
N SER A 245 -48.55 37.38 -56.33
CA SER A 245 -47.42 38.00 -57.04
C SER A 245 -47.70 39.49 -57.26
N ILE A 246 -46.73 40.32 -56.90
CA ILE A 246 -46.80 41.77 -57.08
C ILE A 246 -46.75 42.11 -58.58
N GLU A 247 -45.94 41.39 -59.36
CA GLU A 247 -45.80 41.58 -60.80
C GLU A 247 -47.10 41.24 -61.55
N ASP A 248 -47.81 40.22 -61.10
CA ASP A 248 -49.12 39.82 -61.63
C ASP A 248 -50.21 40.86 -61.33
N ALA A 249 -50.18 41.46 -60.14
CA ALA A 249 -51.11 42.53 -59.75
C ALA A 249 -50.92 43.80 -60.61
N ILE A 250 -49.68 44.16 -60.96
CA ILE A 250 -49.39 45.28 -61.87
C ILE A 250 -49.86 44.95 -63.29
N ARG A 251 -49.59 43.73 -63.77
CA ARG A 251 -50.02 43.27 -65.10
C ARG A 251 -51.54 43.28 -65.25
N THR A 252 -52.25 42.89 -64.19
CA THR A 252 -53.72 42.89 -64.12
C THR A 252 -54.31 44.26 -63.76
N LYS A 253 -53.48 45.31 -63.62
CA LYS A 253 -53.85 46.69 -63.23
C LYS A 253 -54.59 46.79 -61.90
N LYS A 254 -54.39 45.85 -60.99
CA LYS A 254 -54.89 45.93 -59.61
C LYS A 254 -54.10 46.93 -58.77
N VAL A 255 -52.83 47.10 -59.11
CA VAL A 255 -51.88 48.01 -58.47
C VAL A 255 -51.19 48.86 -59.53
N THR A 256 -51.07 50.15 -59.28
CA THR A 256 -50.36 51.10 -60.15
C THR A 256 -48.85 51.14 -59.83
N LYS A 257 -48.04 51.62 -60.78
CA LYS A 257 -46.58 51.73 -60.55
C LYS A 257 -46.25 52.76 -59.48
N GLU A 258 -47.10 53.77 -59.34
CA GLU A 258 -47.03 54.81 -58.33
C GLU A 258 -47.28 54.24 -56.93
N GLU A 259 -48.28 53.37 -56.75
CA GLU A 259 -48.58 52.69 -55.48
C GLU A 259 -47.47 51.72 -55.06
N LEU A 260 -46.89 50.98 -56.00
CA LEU A 260 -45.70 50.16 -55.74
C LEU A 260 -44.52 51.01 -55.27
N GLN A 261 -44.30 52.18 -55.88
CA GLN A 261 -43.22 53.08 -55.47
C GLN A 261 -43.47 53.64 -54.08
N MET A 262 -44.72 53.99 -53.74
CA MET A 262 -45.07 54.41 -52.38
C MET A 262 -44.84 53.30 -51.34
N TYR A 263 -45.12 52.06 -51.69
CA TYR A 263 -44.81 50.89 -50.86
C TYR A 263 -43.30 50.71 -50.67
N ARG A 264 -42.51 50.73 -51.76
CA ARG A 264 -41.04 50.62 -51.72
C ARG A 264 -40.38 51.77 -50.96
N ASP A 265 -40.95 52.96 -51.01
CA ASP A 265 -40.53 54.15 -50.25
C ASP A 265 -40.98 54.11 -48.78
N GLY A 266 -41.76 53.10 -48.35
CA GLY A 266 -42.29 52.93 -47.00
C GLY A 266 -43.43 53.88 -46.63
N LYS A 267 -44.02 54.57 -47.62
CA LYS A 267 -45.15 55.51 -47.44
C LYS A 267 -46.50 54.82 -47.45
N LEU A 268 -46.59 53.59 -47.95
CA LEU A 268 -47.77 52.74 -47.94
C LEU A 268 -47.46 51.47 -47.13
N PRO A 269 -48.19 51.16 -46.05
CA PRO A 269 -47.92 49.97 -45.25
C PRO A 269 -48.25 48.69 -46.02
N ILE A 270 -47.55 47.59 -45.70
CA ILE A 270 -47.73 46.29 -46.37
C ILE A 270 -49.17 45.77 -46.31
N SER A 271 -49.90 46.06 -45.23
CA SER A 271 -51.29 45.64 -45.06
C SER A 271 -52.23 46.31 -46.07
N GLU A 272 -52.04 47.61 -46.31
CA GLU A 272 -52.81 48.36 -47.29
C GLU A 272 -52.38 47.99 -48.72
N PHE A 273 -51.08 47.84 -48.95
CA PHE A 273 -50.55 47.39 -50.23
C PHE A 273 -51.00 45.97 -50.60
N ALA A 274 -51.03 45.05 -49.64
CA ALA A 274 -51.49 43.68 -49.84
C ALA A 274 -52.98 43.60 -50.20
N LEU A 275 -53.81 44.48 -49.63
CA LEU A 275 -55.22 44.59 -50.01
C LEU A 275 -55.38 45.06 -51.48
N LEU A 276 -54.57 46.04 -51.91
CA LEU A 276 -54.54 46.48 -53.31
C LEU A 276 -54.10 45.35 -54.25
N VAL A 277 -53.07 44.60 -53.87
CA VAL A 277 -52.57 43.42 -54.61
C VAL A 277 -53.64 42.31 -54.68
N ALA A 278 -54.38 42.06 -53.59
CA ALA A 278 -55.48 41.11 -53.56
C ALA A 278 -56.68 41.56 -54.42
N GLY A 279 -56.86 42.87 -54.60
CA GLY A 279 -57.94 43.48 -55.38
C GLY A 279 -59.14 43.93 -54.52
N GLU A 280 -58.92 44.14 -53.21
CA GLU A 280 -59.91 44.60 -52.26
C GLU A 280 -59.70 46.09 -51.96
N LYS A 281 -60.78 46.88 -51.88
CA LYS A 281 -60.68 48.31 -51.56
C LYS A 281 -60.60 48.49 -50.04
N PRO A 282 -59.68 49.31 -49.51
CA PRO A 282 -59.62 49.56 -48.08
C PRO A 282 -60.94 50.21 -47.60
N PRO A 283 -61.54 49.75 -46.48
CA PRO A 283 -62.68 50.42 -45.88
C PRO A 283 -62.27 51.82 -45.42
N SER A 284 -63.02 52.84 -45.83
CA SER A 284 -62.78 54.24 -45.47
C SER A 284 -63.07 54.48 -43.99
N LEU A 285 -62.11 54.23 -43.11
CA LEU A 285 -62.17 54.61 -41.70
C LEU A 285 -60.86 55.28 -41.30
N SER A 286 -60.92 56.61 -41.22
CA SER A 286 -59.87 57.48 -40.74
C SER A 286 -59.57 57.19 -39.25
N ILE A 287 -58.51 56.43 -38.98
CA ILE A 287 -57.93 56.19 -37.64
C ILE A 287 -57.12 57.45 -37.20
N GLY A 288 -57.73 58.63 -37.33
CA GLY A 288 -57.03 59.92 -37.25
C GLY A 288 -57.30 60.76 -36.00
N LEU A 289 -58.04 60.26 -35.01
CA LEU A 289 -58.57 61.12 -33.93
C LEU A 289 -58.36 60.64 -32.50
N ILE A 290 -57.53 59.62 -32.25
CA ILE A 290 -57.41 59.04 -30.90
C ILE A 290 -55.96 58.90 -30.43
N ILE A 291 -55.05 59.85 -30.71
CA ILE A 291 -53.72 59.86 -30.04
C ILE A 291 -53.27 61.31 -29.79
N GLY A 292 -53.32 61.73 -28.53
CA GLY A 292 -52.57 62.87 -27.99
C GLY A 292 -51.28 62.39 -27.33
N PRO A 293 -50.16 63.15 -27.39
CA PRO A 293 -48.82 62.59 -27.22
C PRO A 293 -48.34 62.63 -25.77
N LYS A 294 -47.49 61.67 -25.38
CA LYS A 294 -46.30 61.84 -24.51
C LYS A 294 -45.59 60.49 -24.30
N SER A 295 -44.38 60.37 -24.86
CA SER A 295 -43.34 59.41 -24.44
C SER A 295 -42.77 59.82 -23.05
N PRO A 296 -42.06 58.98 -22.25
CA PRO A 296 -40.74 58.44 -22.64
C PRO A 296 -40.29 57.06 -22.06
N THR A 297 -39.37 56.45 -22.82
CA THR A 297 -38.14 55.67 -22.55
C THR A 297 -37.77 55.17 -21.14
N TYR A 298 -37.35 53.90 -21.01
CA TYR A 298 -36.15 53.51 -20.21
C TYR A 298 -35.54 52.15 -20.63
N THR A 299 -34.21 52.08 -20.61
CA THR A 299 -33.32 50.94 -20.90
C THR A 299 -32.87 50.22 -19.62
N GLN A 300 -32.62 48.91 -19.67
CA GLN A 300 -31.96 48.14 -18.59
C GLN A 300 -30.77 47.32 -19.11
N SER A 301 -29.69 47.31 -18.32
CA SER A 301 -28.59 46.32 -18.30
C SER A 301 -27.86 46.54 -16.95
N ARG A 302 -27.20 45.61 -16.24
CA ARG A 302 -26.89 44.18 -16.35
C ARG A 302 -26.31 43.78 -14.97
N SER A 303 -26.36 42.50 -14.59
CA SER A 303 -25.72 41.93 -13.40
C SER A 303 -24.23 41.58 -13.62
N LEU A 304 -23.45 41.54 -12.55
CA LEU A 304 -22.10 40.95 -12.51
C LEU A 304 -21.90 40.12 -11.23
N PHE A 305 -21.38 38.90 -11.42
CA PHE A 305 -20.87 37.99 -10.39
C PHE A 305 -19.38 38.27 -10.12
N THR A 306 -18.95 38.17 -8.85
CA THR A 306 -17.55 38.26 -8.43
C THR A 306 -17.09 36.95 -7.79
N GLN A 307 -16.00 36.36 -8.30
CA GLN A 307 -15.29 35.21 -7.74
C GLN A 307 -14.20 35.69 -6.77
N SER A 308 -14.08 35.05 -5.59
CA SER A 308 -13.00 35.30 -4.62
C SER A 308 -11.94 34.18 -4.66
N ALA A 309 -10.70 34.58 -4.40
CA ALA A 309 -9.46 33.78 -4.50
C ALA A 309 -9.25 32.80 -3.32
N PRO A 310 -8.45 31.73 -3.48
CA PRO A 310 -8.29 30.67 -2.47
C PRO A 310 -7.31 31.06 -1.36
N LYS A 311 -7.64 30.71 -0.11
CA LYS A 311 -6.78 30.85 1.08
C LYS A 311 -5.83 29.66 1.18
N VAL A 312 -4.54 29.94 1.34
CA VAL A 312 -3.47 28.95 1.55
C VAL A 312 -3.40 28.60 3.04
N PHE A 313 -3.61 27.33 3.40
CA PHE A 313 -3.40 26.83 4.75
C PHE A 313 -1.95 26.31 4.91
N HIS A 314 -1.26 26.81 5.93
CA HIS A 314 0.09 26.40 6.33
C HIS A 314 0.00 25.62 7.65
N ASP A 315 -0.17 24.28 7.61
CA ASP A 315 0.42 23.37 8.60
C ASP A 315 0.31 21.88 8.17
N ASP A 316 1.00 21.51 7.08
CA ASP A 316 1.03 20.13 6.63
C ASP A 316 1.97 19.29 7.51
N THR A 317 1.41 18.61 8.51
CA THR A 317 2.14 17.58 9.25
C THR A 317 2.19 16.30 8.41
N PHE A 318 3.39 15.78 8.15
CA PHE A 318 3.54 14.52 7.42
C PHE A 318 2.96 13.34 8.22
N PRO A 319 2.33 12.35 7.58
CA PRO A 319 2.01 11.09 8.25
C PRO A 319 3.32 10.38 8.65
N ILE A 320 3.20 9.33 9.46
CA ILE A 320 4.34 8.49 9.85
C ILE A 320 4.98 7.90 8.58
N ALA A 321 6.20 8.34 8.27
CA ALA A 321 6.89 8.08 7.01
C ALA A 321 7.71 6.78 7.03
N GLY A 322 8.17 6.37 8.21
CA GLY A 322 9.12 5.28 8.36
C GLY A 322 9.39 4.89 9.80
N ILE A 323 10.41 4.06 9.98
CA ILE A 323 10.82 3.55 11.28
C ILE A 323 12.22 4.08 11.61
N TYR A 324 12.41 4.48 12.87
CA TYR A 324 13.72 4.75 13.45
C TYR A 324 14.16 3.53 14.26
N ASP A 325 15.20 2.84 13.79
CA ASP A 325 15.72 1.65 14.45
C ASP A 325 16.75 2.07 15.51
N LYS A 326 16.36 1.94 16.79
CA LYS A 326 17.22 2.29 17.93
C LYS A 326 18.46 1.40 18.06
N SER A 327 18.43 0.19 17.51
CA SER A 327 19.59 -0.73 17.62
C SER A 327 20.73 -0.36 16.67
N THR A 328 20.38 0.17 15.50
CA THR A 328 21.36 0.54 14.47
C THR A 328 21.53 2.05 14.33
N ASP A 329 20.80 2.83 15.14
CA ASP A 329 20.73 4.29 15.10
C ASP A 329 20.47 4.81 13.67
N SER A 330 19.56 4.13 12.96
CA SER A 330 19.34 4.36 11.53
C SER A 330 17.85 4.40 11.16
N LYS A 331 17.52 5.19 10.13
CA LYS A 331 16.17 5.27 9.59
C LYS A 331 15.96 4.25 8.48
N CYS A 332 14.84 3.54 8.51
CA CYS A 332 14.51 2.52 7.53
C CYS A 332 13.05 2.62 7.04
N THR A 333 12.81 2.13 5.83
CA THR A 333 11.46 2.08 5.24
C THR A 333 10.60 1.06 5.97
N ILE A 334 9.27 1.25 5.92
CA ILE A 334 8.32 0.30 6.53
C ILE A 334 8.55 -1.13 6.00
N ARG A 335 8.78 -1.30 4.69
CA ARG A 335 9.13 -2.60 4.11
C ARG A 335 10.43 -3.19 4.66
N SER A 336 11.47 -2.38 4.83
CA SER A 336 12.73 -2.84 5.43
C SER A 336 12.52 -3.29 6.88
N ALA A 337 11.75 -2.52 7.65
CA ALA A 337 11.40 -2.86 9.03
C ALA A 337 10.59 -4.17 9.13
N LEU A 338 9.64 -4.38 8.22
CA LEU A 338 8.88 -5.63 8.08
C LEU A 338 9.78 -6.82 7.75
N THR A 339 10.69 -6.64 6.78
CA THR A 339 11.64 -7.69 6.37
C THR A 339 12.57 -8.09 7.52
N ARG A 340 12.98 -7.12 8.33
CA ARG A 340 13.83 -7.31 9.52
C ARG A 340 13.04 -7.76 10.77
N LYS A 341 11.72 -7.90 10.69
CA LYS A 341 10.82 -8.26 11.80
C LYS A 341 10.91 -7.31 13.01
N ILE A 342 11.23 -6.04 12.75
CA ILE A 342 11.25 -4.99 13.79
C ILE A 342 9.84 -4.42 13.99
N LEU A 343 9.01 -4.50 12.96
CA LEU A 343 7.63 -4.05 12.93
C LEU A 343 6.71 -5.23 12.63
N ASP A 344 5.56 -5.28 13.30
CA ASP A 344 4.51 -6.24 13.01
C ASP A 344 3.88 -5.99 11.62
N ALA A 345 3.44 -7.06 10.96
CA ALA A 345 2.86 -7.00 9.62
C ALA A 345 1.55 -6.21 9.57
N GLU A 346 0.68 -6.34 10.58
CA GLU A 346 -0.59 -5.62 10.67
C GLU A 346 -0.33 -4.12 10.87
N THR A 347 0.57 -3.79 11.80
CA THR A 347 0.93 -2.39 12.09
C THR A 347 1.60 -1.73 10.87
N GLY A 348 2.54 -2.41 10.22
CA GLY A 348 3.19 -1.90 9.00
C GLY A 348 2.22 -1.70 7.84
N GLN A 349 1.24 -2.59 7.69
CA GLN A 349 0.18 -2.45 6.70
C GLN A 349 -0.67 -1.20 6.97
N LYS A 350 -1.10 -0.98 8.22
CA LYS A 350 -1.88 0.20 8.62
C LYS A 350 -1.14 1.51 8.39
N MET A 351 0.16 1.54 8.68
CA MET A 351 1.01 2.71 8.39
C MET A 351 1.09 3.01 6.89
N LEU A 352 1.22 1.98 6.04
CA LEU A 352 1.22 2.16 4.58
C LEU A 352 -0.15 2.62 4.06
N GLU A 353 -1.25 2.12 4.63
CA GLU A 353 -2.61 2.58 4.32
C GLU A 353 -2.79 4.06 4.67
N ALA A 354 -2.29 4.49 5.84
CA ALA A 354 -2.31 5.89 6.26
C ALA A 354 -1.54 6.82 5.30
N GLN A 355 -0.37 6.37 4.79
CA GLN A 355 0.37 7.11 3.76
C GLN A 355 -0.40 7.18 2.44
N ALA A 356 -0.96 6.06 1.99
CA ALA A 356 -1.77 6.02 0.77
C ALA A 356 -3.00 6.94 0.86
N ALA A 357 -3.65 6.99 2.01
CA ALA A 357 -4.82 7.84 2.29
C ALA A 357 -4.49 9.34 2.41
N THR A 358 -3.22 9.72 2.52
CA THR A 358 -2.77 11.11 2.68
C THR A 358 -1.98 11.65 1.50
N GLY A 359 -1.89 10.89 0.40
CA GLY A 359 -1.35 11.38 -0.88
C GLY A 359 -0.27 10.49 -1.51
N GLY A 360 -0.02 9.32 -0.94
CA GLY A 360 0.85 8.31 -1.53
C GLY A 360 1.95 7.85 -0.59
N ILE A 361 2.62 6.77 -1.00
CA ILE A 361 3.69 6.14 -0.21
C ILE A 361 4.92 7.04 -0.20
N ILE A 362 5.44 7.32 0.99
CA ILE A 362 6.55 8.26 1.19
C ILE A 362 7.89 7.54 1.07
N HIS A 363 8.81 8.12 0.29
CA HIS A 363 10.20 7.68 0.27
C HIS A 363 11.03 8.51 1.26
N ILE A 364 11.55 7.86 2.32
CA ILE A 364 12.23 8.53 3.43
C ILE A 364 13.45 9.36 2.98
N MET A 365 14.20 8.91 1.98
CA MET A 365 15.41 9.64 1.54
C MET A 365 15.13 10.80 0.60
N SER A 366 14.07 10.72 -0.24
CA SER A 366 13.80 11.73 -1.26
C SER A 366 12.66 12.65 -0.88
N LYS A 367 11.90 12.33 0.18
CA LYS A 367 10.68 13.02 0.63
C LYS A 367 9.54 13.00 -0.39
N GLU A 368 9.73 12.34 -1.54
CA GLU A 368 8.72 12.24 -2.58
C GLU A 368 7.62 11.26 -2.18
N ARG A 369 6.39 11.56 -2.60
CA ARG A 369 5.23 10.68 -2.50
C ARG A 369 5.00 9.99 -3.83
N TYR A 370 4.82 8.69 -3.80
CA TYR A 370 4.53 7.88 -4.98
C TYR A 370 3.14 7.26 -4.89
N SER A 371 2.47 7.13 -6.04
CA SER A 371 1.27 6.30 -6.13
C SER A 371 1.59 4.85 -5.76
N VAL A 372 0.59 4.08 -5.31
CA VAL A 372 0.78 2.67 -4.90
C VAL A 372 1.46 1.87 -6.01
N HIS A 373 1.05 2.06 -7.27
CA HIS A 373 1.66 1.41 -8.43
C HIS A 373 3.15 1.77 -8.59
N LYS A 374 3.50 3.07 -8.55
CA LYS A 374 4.90 3.52 -8.65
C LYS A 374 5.75 3.07 -7.46
N ALA A 375 5.15 2.91 -6.28
CA ALA A 375 5.83 2.42 -5.09
C ALA A 375 6.19 0.94 -5.19
N ILE A 376 5.36 0.11 -5.85
CA ILE A 376 5.66 -1.30 -6.15
C ILE A 376 6.82 -1.40 -7.13
N GLU A 377 6.78 -0.64 -8.23
CA GLU A 377 7.85 -0.64 -9.25
C GLU A 377 9.21 -0.27 -8.67
N ARG A 378 9.24 0.63 -7.69
CA ARG A 378 10.45 1.04 -6.97
C ARG A 378 10.83 0.13 -5.80
N GLY A 379 10.03 -0.91 -5.51
CA GLY A 379 10.27 -1.82 -4.40
C GLY A 379 10.19 -1.14 -3.03
N LEU A 380 9.25 -0.21 -2.83
CA LEU A 380 8.96 0.40 -1.52
C LEU A 380 7.92 -0.37 -0.73
N ILE A 381 7.04 -1.09 -1.44
CA ILE A 381 5.99 -1.93 -0.88
C ILE A 381 5.99 -3.29 -1.59
N ASP A 382 5.59 -4.34 -0.89
CA ASP A 382 5.44 -5.68 -1.45
C ASP A 382 4.06 -5.82 -2.12
N SER A 383 3.94 -6.70 -3.11
CA SER A 383 2.70 -6.88 -3.88
C SER A 383 1.57 -7.60 -3.11
N SER A 384 1.86 -8.17 -1.94
CA SER A 384 0.95 -9.01 -1.15
C SER A 384 -0.35 -8.31 -0.73
N ASN A 385 -0.29 -7.02 -0.37
CA ASN A 385 -1.43 -6.28 0.19
C ASN A 385 -1.86 -5.08 -0.67
N THR A 386 -1.55 -5.11 -1.97
CA THR A 386 -1.79 -4.01 -2.92
C THR A 386 -3.26 -3.56 -2.95
N GLN A 387 -4.21 -4.50 -2.87
CA GLN A 387 -5.64 -4.20 -2.91
C GLN A 387 -6.08 -3.28 -1.75
N SER A 388 -5.57 -3.52 -0.53
CA SER A 388 -5.90 -2.68 0.62
C SER A 388 -5.34 -1.26 0.48
N LEU A 389 -4.12 -1.13 -0.06
CA LEU A 389 -3.49 0.16 -0.33
C LEU A 389 -4.20 0.93 -1.44
N LEU A 390 -4.72 0.24 -2.47
CA LEU A 390 -5.52 0.87 -3.51
C LEU A 390 -6.87 1.36 -2.96
N HIS A 391 -7.49 0.64 -2.02
CA HIS A 391 -8.69 1.13 -1.33
C HIS A 391 -8.40 2.39 -0.50
N ALA A 392 -7.27 2.43 0.21
CA ALA A 392 -6.84 3.60 0.96
C ALA A 392 -6.49 4.78 0.03
N GLN A 393 -5.82 4.52 -1.10
CA GLN A 393 -5.53 5.54 -2.12
C GLN A 393 -6.82 6.06 -2.78
N LYS A 394 -7.82 5.20 -2.98
CA LYS A 394 -9.14 5.61 -3.47
C LYS A 394 -9.85 6.52 -2.46
N ALA A 395 -9.66 6.30 -1.16
CA ALA A 395 -10.10 7.26 -0.15
C ALA A 395 -9.39 8.61 -0.30
N PHE A 396 -8.09 8.64 -0.64
CA PHE A 396 -7.41 9.92 -0.93
C PHE A 396 -8.00 10.66 -2.14
N THR A 397 -8.31 9.96 -3.24
CA THR A 397 -8.76 10.59 -4.49
C THR A 397 -10.27 10.82 -4.59
N GLU A 398 -11.08 10.13 -3.79
CA GLU A 398 -12.53 10.08 -3.98
C GLU A 398 -13.35 10.17 -2.66
N ALA A 399 -12.74 10.47 -1.50
CA ALA A 399 -13.45 10.28 -0.22
C ALA A 399 -14.67 11.19 0.00
N VAL A 400 -15.75 10.49 0.36
CA VAL A 400 -17.06 10.87 0.91
C VAL A 400 -18.01 11.66 -0.01
N GLN A 401 -17.53 12.53 -0.91
CA GLN A 401 -18.42 13.41 -1.69
C GLN A 401 -19.43 12.72 -2.62
N LYS A 402 -19.24 11.42 -2.92
CA LYS A 402 -20.06 10.68 -3.91
C LYS A 402 -20.69 9.37 -3.39
N ASN A 403 -20.71 9.09 -2.08
CA ASN A 403 -21.23 7.83 -1.51
C ASN A 403 -20.60 6.53 -2.08
N LEU A 404 -19.41 6.61 -2.69
CA LEU A 404 -18.73 5.48 -3.35
C LEU A 404 -18.01 4.53 -2.38
N MET A 405 -17.97 4.86 -1.09
CA MET A 405 -17.37 4.04 -0.04
C MET A 405 -18.26 4.03 1.22
N PRO A 406 -18.47 2.88 1.88
CA PRO A 406 -19.17 2.82 3.16
C PRO A 406 -18.48 3.70 4.21
N LYS A 407 -19.25 4.51 4.94
CA LYS A 407 -18.73 5.48 5.93
C LYS A 407 -17.81 4.81 6.97
N GLU A 408 -18.16 3.61 7.42
CA GLU A 408 -17.39 2.81 8.38
C GLU A 408 -15.97 2.47 7.91
N LYS A 409 -15.80 2.24 6.60
CA LYS A 409 -14.48 1.92 6.01
C LYS A 409 -13.66 3.17 5.73
N ALA A 410 -14.31 4.32 5.52
CA ALA A 410 -13.64 5.59 5.26
C ALA A 410 -13.17 6.28 6.55
N LEU A 411 -13.84 6.06 7.67
CA LEU A 411 -13.58 6.72 8.95
C LEU A 411 -12.09 6.68 9.39
N PRO A 412 -11.39 5.53 9.38
CA PRO A 412 -9.98 5.48 9.79
C PRO A 412 -9.08 6.37 8.91
N TYR A 413 -9.36 6.43 7.61
CA TYR A 413 -8.59 7.25 6.68
C TYR A 413 -8.86 8.74 6.88
N LEU A 414 -10.10 9.12 7.17
CA LEU A 414 -10.48 10.51 7.47
C LEU A 414 -9.86 11.00 8.78
N ILE A 415 -9.79 10.14 9.80
CA ILE A 415 -9.10 10.45 11.06
C ILE A 415 -7.61 10.71 10.78
N VAL A 416 -6.94 9.87 10.00
CA VAL A 416 -5.53 10.09 9.62
C VAL A 416 -5.35 11.42 8.86
N GLN A 417 -6.24 11.76 7.94
CA GLN A 417 -6.20 13.04 7.24
C GLN A 417 -6.37 14.22 8.21
N HIS A 418 -7.36 14.14 9.11
CA HIS A 418 -7.59 15.13 10.16
C HIS A 418 -6.35 15.33 11.04
N LEU A 419 -5.76 14.25 11.55
CA LEU A 419 -4.57 14.27 12.38
C LEU A 419 -3.31 14.79 11.66
N THR A 420 -3.29 14.76 10.33
CA THR A 420 -2.16 15.24 9.52
C THR A 420 -2.36 16.66 8.97
N GLY A 421 -3.45 17.35 9.33
CA GLY A 421 -3.63 18.78 9.01
C GLY A 421 -4.97 19.13 8.37
N GLY A 422 -5.84 18.15 8.06
CA GLY A 422 -7.17 18.41 7.53
C GLY A 422 -7.60 17.42 6.47
N LEU A 423 -8.89 17.46 6.14
CA LEU A 423 -9.49 16.60 5.12
C LEU A 423 -9.10 17.08 3.73
N ILE A 424 -8.92 16.17 2.79
CA ILE A 424 -8.51 16.50 1.43
C ILE A 424 -9.75 16.70 0.56
N ASP A 425 -9.85 17.88 -0.06
CA ASP A 425 -10.86 18.13 -1.09
C ASP A 425 -10.31 17.74 -2.46
N THR A 426 -11.14 17.10 -3.28
CA THR A 426 -10.80 16.68 -4.65
C THR A 426 -11.05 17.79 -5.67
N LYS A 427 -11.87 18.79 -5.32
CA LYS A 427 -12.23 19.93 -6.17
C LYS A 427 -11.35 21.14 -5.93
N GLN A 428 -10.91 21.35 -4.69
CA GLN A 428 -9.93 22.36 -4.32
C GLN A 428 -8.54 21.76 -4.16
N THR A 429 -7.52 22.55 -4.44
CA THR A 429 -6.14 22.13 -4.20
C THR A 429 -5.78 22.44 -2.75
N GLY A 430 -5.70 21.41 -1.91
CA GLY A 430 -5.25 21.55 -0.52
C GLY A 430 -6.07 20.75 0.48
N ARG A 431 -5.78 20.99 1.76
CA ARG A 431 -6.51 20.42 2.90
C ARG A 431 -7.44 21.46 3.50
N ILE A 432 -8.62 21.03 3.92
CA ILE A 432 -9.63 21.87 4.57
C ILE A 432 -9.94 21.33 5.98
N PRO A 433 -10.27 22.21 6.94
CA PRO A 433 -10.66 21.78 8.27
C PRO A 433 -11.99 21.02 8.25
N VAL A 434 -12.22 20.17 9.24
CA VAL A 434 -13.43 19.34 9.34
C VAL A 434 -14.70 20.21 9.37
N SER A 435 -14.66 21.37 10.01
CA SER A 435 -15.79 22.32 10.04
C SER A 435 -16.19 22.81 8.65
N GLU A 436 -15.21 23.18 7.82
CA GLU A 436 -15.43 23.65 6.45
C GLU A 436 -15.85 22.49 5.53
N ALA A 437 -15.32 21.28 5.77
CA ALA A 437 -15.75 20.09 5.05
C ALA A 437 -17.23 19.74 5.28
N VAL A 438 -17.78 20.05 6.47
CA VAL A 438 -19.22 19.91 6.76
C VAL A 438 -20.03 20.98 6.02
N GLU A 439 -19.58 22.23 6.01
CA GLU A 439 -20.25 23.34 5.30
C GLU A 439 -20.31 23.11 3.79
N GLN A 440 -19.25 22.56 3.20
CA GLN A 440 -19.18 22.20 1.79
C GLN A 440 -19.91 20.88 1.46
N GLY A 441 -20.46 20.20 2.47
CA GLY A 441 -21.19 18.94 2.30
C GLY A 441 -20.30 17.75 1.92
N LEU A 442 -18.99 17.82 2.17
CA LEU A 442 -18.08 16.71 1.91
C LEU A 442 -18.26 15.58 2.93
N VAL A 443 -18.55 15.93 4.18
CA VAL A 443 -18.71 15.01 5.31
C VAL A 443 -20.00 15.34 6.07
N SER A 444 -20.77 14.31 6.46
CA SER A 444 -21.97 14.52 7.30
C SER A 444 -21.58 14.93 8.71
N LYS A 445 -22.39 15.76 9.38
CA LYS A 445 -22.14 16.21 10.76
C LYS A 445 -21.84 15.07 11.74
N GLU A 446 -22.59 13.98 11.67
CA GLU A 446 -22.37 12.76 12.47
C GLU A 446 -20.97 12.15 12.28
N LEU A 447 -20.44 12.20 11.05
CA LEU A 447 -19.13 11.64 10.73
C LEU A 447 -18.01 12.62 11.13
N ALA A 448 -18.27 13.93 11.05
CA ALA A 448 -17.37 14.96 11.57
C ALA A 448 -17.20 14.84 13.09
N ASP A 449 -18.29 14.61 13.83
CA ASP A 449 -18.26 14.39 15.27
C ASP A 449 -17.39 13.16 15.61
N GLN A 450 -17.53 12.05 14.86
CA GLN A 450 -16.70 10.85 15.03
C GLN A 450 -15.22 11.06 14.68
N ILE A 451 -14.91 11.92 13.70
CA ILE A 451 -13.51 12.24 13.34
C ILE A 451 -12.85 13.07 14.44
N GLN A 452 -13.62 13.95 15.11
CA GLN A 452 -13.13 14.83 16.16
C GLN A 452 -13.11 14.17 17.55
N ASP A 453 -13.85 13.08 17.74
CA ASP A 453 -13.92 12.35 19.00
C ASP A 453 -12.69 11.45 19.22
N GLU A 454 -11.66 12.04 19.81
CA GLU A 454 -10.39 11.38 20.10
C GLU A 454 -10.51 10.21 21.09
N ALA A 455 -11.54 10.19 21.94
CA ALA A 455 -11.71 9.13 22.94
C ALA A 455 -12.15 7.80 22.31
N HIS A 456 -12.70 7.84 21.09
CA HIS A 456 -13.23 6.69 20.38
C HIS A 456 -12.36 6.24 19.20
N TYR A 457 -11.13 6.75 19.09
CA TYR A 457 -10.20 6.28 18.08
C TYR A 457 -9.88 4.79 18.26
N LYS A 458 -9.92 4.06 17.15
CA LYS A 458 -9.65 2.62 17.15
C LYS A 458 -8.16 2.39 17.42
N LYS A 459 -7.85 1.57 18.43
CA LYS A 459 -6.49 1.12 18.76
C LYS A 459 -6.08 -0.09 17.90
N ASP A 460 -5.77 0.16 16.64
CA ASP A 460 -5.45 -0.85 15.63
C ASP A 460 -3.95 -0.94 15.26
N LEU A 461 -3.09 -0.18 15.94
CA LEU A 461 -1.64 -0.27 15.84
C LEU A 461 -1.06 -0.93 17.09
N VAL A 462 0.08 -1.60 16.96
CA VAL A 462 0.85 -2.11 18.09
C VAL A 462 2.14 -1.32 18.21
N ASP A 463 2.38 -0.73 19.38
CA ASP A 463 3.63 -0.01 19.64
C ASP A 463 4.83 -0.96 19.53
N PRO A 464 5.80 -0.70 18.62
CA PRO A 464 6.97 -1.56 18.47
C PRO A 464 7.82 -1.66 19.74
N VAL A 465 7.76 -0.67 20.63
CA VAL A 465 8.54 -0.62 21.88
C VAL A 465 7.77 -1.24 23.04
N THR A 466 6.56 -0.74 23.34
CA THR A 466 5.79 -1.16 24.53
C THR A 466 4.90 -2.38 24.31
N LYS A 467 4.61 -2.75 23.05
CA LYS A 467 3.67 -3.80 22.62
C LYS A 467 2.21 -3.56 22.98
N GLU A 468 1.89 -2.38 23.46
CA GLU A 468 0.51 -1.99 23.74
C GLU A 468 -0.22 -1.67 22.43
N LYS A 469 -1.54 -1.92 22.42
CA LYS A 469 -2.39 -1.45 21.33
C LYS A 469 -2.59 0.05 21.49
N ILE A 470 -2.23 0.80 20.45
CA ILE A 470 -2.31 2.25 20.41
C ILE A 470 -3.13 2.70 19.20
N ASP A 471 -3.69 3.91 19.27
CA ASP A 471 -4.29 4.56 18.11
C ASP A 471 -3.25 5.32 17.27
N TYR A 472 -3.67 5.82 16.11
CA TYR A 472 -2.78 6.54 15.19
C TYR A 472 -2.26 7.88 15.75
N LYS A 473 -3.04 8.55 16.61
CA LYS A 473 -2.63 9.82 17.25
C LYS A 473 -1.54 9.56 18.29
N GLU A 474 -1.75 8.55 19.14
CA GLU A 474 -0.79 8.02 20.09
C GLU A 474 0.51 7.59 19.36
N ALA A 475 0.41 6.97 18.18
CA ALA A 475 1.57 6.61 17.36
C ALA A 475 2.33 7.84 16.84
N ILE A 476 1.64 8.87 16.33
CA ILE A 476 2.26 10.14 15.92
C ILE A 476 3.03 10.79 17.08
N SER A 477 2.44 10.80 18.29
CA SER A 477 3.07 11.41 19.46
C SER A 477 4.35 10.70 19.92
N ARG A 478 4.50 9.40 19.59
CA ARG A 478 5.70 8.59 19.84
C ARG A 478 6.72 8.67 18.70
N CYS A 479 6.41 9.36 17.61
CA CYS A 479 7.34 9.51 16.49
C CYS A 479 8.37 10.60 16.77
N GLN A 480 9.60 10.35 16.35
CA GLN A 480 10.65 11.36 16.28
C GLN A 480 10.61 12.04 14.90
N LYS A 481 10.77 13.37 14.87
CA LYS A 481 10.98 14.11 13.61
C LYS A 481 12.44 13.96 13.18
N ASP A 482 12.65 13.45 11.97
CA ASP A 482 13.99 13.40 11.37
C ASP A 482 14.50 14.83 11.13
N PRO A 483 15.61 15.26 11.76
CA PRO A 483 16.07 16.65 11.68
C PRO A 483 16.44 17.08 10.25
N GLY A 484 16.80 16.13 9.38
CA GLY A 484 17.13 16.42 7.98
C GLY A 484 15.91 16.55 7.05
N SER A 485 14.90 15.68 7.18
CA SER A 485 13.76 15.65 6.26
C SER A 485 12.47 16.28 6.81
N GLY A 486 12.35 16.40 8.14
CA GLY A 486 11.13 16.78 8.85
C GLY A 486 10.06 15.69 8.86
N LEU A 487 10.37 14.47 8.39
CA LEU A 487 9.44 13.35 8.36
C LEU A 487 9.31 12.71 9.75
N LEU A 488 8.10 12.22 10.07
CA LEU A 488 7.85 11.47 11.29
C LEU A 488 8.33 10.03 11.15
N LEU A 489 9.16 9.57 12.08
CA LEU A 489 9.67 8.21 12.15
C LEU A 489 9.24 7.58 13.48
N LEU A 490 8.56 6.43 13.43
CA LEU A 490 8.17 5.70 14.64
C LEU A 490 9.38 4.92 15.16
N GLU A 491 9.65 5.04 16.46
CA GLU A 491 10.77 4.35 17.09
C GLU A 491 10.50 2.86 17.23
N ALA A 492 11.49 2.02 16.93
CA ALA A 492 11.40 0.57 17.13
C ALA A 492 12.76 -0.04 17.53
N SER A 493 12.72 -1.18 18.22
CA SER A 493 13.91 -1.95 18.64
C SER A 493 13.73 -3.46 18.36
N PRO A 494 14.74 -4.15 17.80
CA PRO A 494 14.67 -5.58 17.47
C PRO A 494 14.53 -6.50 18.69
N ASP A 495 15.06 -6.13 19.87
CA ASP A 495 14.97 -6.96 21.08
C ASP A 495 13.54 -7.10 21.63
N ALA A 496 12.61 -6.27 21.14
CA ALA A 496 11.23 -6.30 21.58
C ALA A 496 10.38 -7.33 20.79
N TYR A 497 10.84 -7.89 19.67
CA TYR A 497 10.01 -8.74 18.80
C TYR A 497 10.38 -10.24 18.88
N GLN A 498 9.91 -10.94 19.92
CA GLN A 498 9.76 -12.39 19.85
C GLN A 498 8.35 -12.74 19.35
N PRO A 499 8.19 -13.49 18.25
CA PRO A 499 6.89 -14.03 17.88
C PRO A 499 6.45 -15.00 18.98
N SER A 500 5.42 -14.65 19.73
CA SER A 500 4.80 -15.52 20.72
C SER A 500 4.08 -16.68 20.03
N CYS A 501 4.84 -17.68 19.60
CA CYS A 501 4.35 -19.00 19.18
C CYS A 501 5.34 -20.05 19.68
N LEU A 502 5.05 -20.60 20.86
CA LEU A 502 5.23 -22.00 21.28
C LEU A 502 5.07 -22.05 22.80
N SER A 503 3.82 -22.18 23.27
CA SER A 503 3.58 -22.75 24.60
C SER A 503 4.14 -24.18 24.61
N PRO A 504 5.06 -24.56 25.51
CA PRO A 504 5.43 -25.95 25.65
C PRO A 504 4.20 -26.71 26.16
N SER A 505 3.73 -27.65 25.34
CA SER A 505 2.74 -28.64 25.73
C SER A 505 3.21 -29.32 27.02
N LYS A 506 2.39 -29.21 28.08
CA LYS A 506 2.60 -29.98 29.32
C LYS A 506 2.72 -31.47 28.97
N PRO A 507 3.69 -32.21 29.53
CA PRO A 507 3.71 -33.65 29.39
C PRO A 507 2.49 -34.24 30.12
N HIS A 508 1.67 -35.00 29.39
CA HIS A 508 0.66 -35.87 29.99
C HIS A 508 1.36 -36.91 30.89
N PRO A 509 0.86 -37.15 32.11
CA PRO A 509 1.37 -38.24 32.93
C PRO A 509 0.89 -39.58 32.35
N PHE A 510 1.82 -40.53 32.23
CA PHE A 510 1.51 -41.94 32.05
C PHE A 510 0.62 -42.41 33.22
N PRO A 511 -0.45 -43.18 32.97
CA PRO A 511 -1.09 -43.91 34.04
C PRO A 511 -0.26 -45.16 34.35
N ASP A 512 0.18 -45.22 35.61
CA ASP A 512 0.67 -46.45 36.23
C ASP A 512 -0.43 -47.53 36.24
N ASN A 513 0.04 -48.77 36.12
CA ASN A 513 -0.69 -50.03 36.06
C ASN A 513 -1.85 -50.20 37.05
N LEU A 514 -2.89 -50.91 36.59
CA LEU A 514 -3.54 -52.02 37.31
C LEU A 514 -4.07 -53.06 36.31
#